data_AF-A0A7W6SYX9-F1
#
_entry.id   AF-A0A7W6SYX9-F1
#
_cell.length_a   1.000
_cell.length_b   1.000
_cell.length_c   1.000
_cell.angle_alpha   90.00
_cell.angle_beta   90.00
_cell.angle_gamma   90.00
#
_symmetry.space_group_name_H-M   'P 1'
#
loop_
_entity.id
_entity.type
_entity.pdbx_description
1 polymer ?
#
loop_
_entity_poly.entity_id
_entity_poly.type
_entity_poly.pdbx_seq_one_letter_code
_entity_poly.pdbx_strand_id
1 'polypeptide(L)' 'MADITVHLDDELYDKASRVARLNNVSVKELVEEVMRRHLDYVEVVQDFSKMPPLSLENYELHRDADESDEDYAFRRSLFQ' A
#
# COMPACT_ATOMS: atom_id res chain seq x y z
N MET A 1 -12.34 -26.58 -1.17
CA MET A 1 -11.94 -25.48 -0.26
C MET A 1 -11.77 -26.09 1.11
N ALA A 2 -10.66 -25.81 1.80
CA ALA A 2 -10.48 -26.26 3.18
C ALA A 2 -11.27 -25.31 4.10
N ASP A 3 -12.11 -25.86 4.98
CA ASP A 3 -12.73 -25.06 6.03
C ASP A 3 -11.70 -24.84 7.14
N ILE A 4 -11.46 -23.57 7.47
CA ILE A 4 -10.54 -23.16 8.52
C ILE A 4 -11.35 -22.41 9.58
N THR A 5 -11.32 -22.89 10.81
CA THR A 5 -11.94 -22.22 11.95
C THR A 5 -10.93 -21.24 12.56
N VAL A 6 -11.31 -19.97 12.65
CA VAL A 6 -10.54 -18.93 13.33
C VAL A 6 -11.27 -18.53 14.60
N HIS A 7 -10.57 -18.55 15.72
CA HIS A 7 -11.09 -18.09 17.00
C HIS A 7 -10.76 -16.61 17.18
N LEU A 8 -11.78 -15.79 17.37
CA LEU A 8 -11.66 -14.39 17.77
C LEU A 8 -12.08 -14.30 19.24
N ASP A 9 -11.40 -13.46 20.01
CA ASP A 9 -11.91 -13.09 21.33
C ASP A 9 -13.22 -12.31 21.21
N ASP A 10 -13.99 -12.29 22.30
CA ASP A 10 -15.33 -11.69 22.31
C ASP A 10 -15.31 -10.20 21.98
N GLU A 11 -14.30 -9.46 22.46
CA GLU A 11 -14.19 -8.02 22.23
C GLU A 11 -13.90 -7.72 20.75
N LEU A 12 -13.00 -8.47 20.14
CA LEU A 12 -12.65 -8.34 18.72
C LEU A 12 -13.82 -8.76 17.84
N TYR A 13 -14.52 -9.84 18.18
CA TYR A 13 -15.72 -10.27 17.46
C TYR A 13 -16.82 -9.21 17.52
N ASP A 14 -17.05 -8.60 18.68
CA ASP A 14 -18.04 -7.52 18.83
C ASP A 14 -17.71 -6.31 17.96
N LYS A 15 -16.44 -5.91 17.92
CA LYS A 15 -15.97 -4.83 17.05
C LYS A 15 -16.15 -5.19 15.57
N ALA A 16 -15.73 -6.39 15.17
CA ALA A 16 -15.89 -6.88 13.80
C ALA A 16 -17.37 -6.96 13.39
N SER A 17 -18.25 -7.43 14.29
CA SER A 17 -19.69 -7.51 14.07
C SER A 17 -20.31 -6.14 13.83
N ARG A 18 -19.91 -5.12 14.59
CA ARG A 18 -20.38 -3.74 14.40
C ARG A 18 -19.97 -3.20 13.03
N VAL A 19 -18.72 -3.39 12.63
CA VAL A 19 -18.22 -2.94 11.32
C VAL A 19 -18.91 -3.70 10.18
N ALA A 20 -19.06 -5.01 10.32
CA ALA A 20 -19.73 -5.85 9.32
C ALA A 20 -21.18 -5.39 9.09
N ARG A 21 -21.91 -5.06 10.16
CA ARG A 21 -23.27 -4.49 10.06
C ARG A 21 -23.30 -3.14 9.34
N LEU A 22 -22.35 -2.24 9.62
CA LEU A 22 -22.26 -0.95 8.94
C LEU A 22 -22.04 -1.11 7.43
N ASN A 23 -21.29 -2.13 7.03
CA ASN A 23 -20.99 -2.43 5.64
C ASN A 23 -22.00 -3.40 4.99
N ASN A 24 -23.03 -3.84 5.75
CA ASN A 24 -24.01 -4.84 5.32
C ASN A 24 -23.39 -6.13 4.79
N VAL A 25 -22.36 -6.64 5.47
CA VAL A 25 -21.67 -7.89 5.17
C VAL A 25 -21.61 -8.79 6.40
N SER A 26 -21.24 -10.06 6.22
CA SER A 26 -20.93 -10.97 7.32
C SER A 26 -19.54 -10.69 7.92
N VAL A 27 -19.32 -11.14 9.17
CA VAL A 27 -17.99 -11.06 9.81
C VAL A 27 -16.95 -11.84 9.02
N LYS A 28 -17.34 -12.98 8.42
CA LYS A 28 -16.46 -13.76 7.55
C LYS A 28 -15.99 -12.94 6.34
N GLU A 29 -16.92 -12.34 5.61
CA GLU A 29 -16.60 -11.51 4.43
C GLU A 29 -15.71 -10.32 4.81
N LEU A 30 -15.98 -9.68 5.96
CA LEU A 30 -15.13 -8.60 6.47
C LEU A 30 -13.70 -9.08 6.74
N VAL A 31 -13.52 -10.23 7.40
CA VAL A 31 -12.20 -10.79 7.68
C VAL A 31 -11.47 -11.16 6.39
N GLU A 32 -12.15 -11.80 5.44
CA GLU A 32 -11.57 -12.13 4.13
C GLU A 32 -11.12 -10.88 3.37
N GLU A 33 -11.92 -9.82 3.40
CA GLU A 33 -11.59 -8.55 2.75
C GLU A 33 -10.40 -7.85 3.43
N VAL A 34 -10.37 -7.81 4.76
CA VAL A 34 -9.25 -7.22 5.52
C VAL A 34 -7.95 -7.96 5.24
N MET A 35 -7.98 -9.29 5.22
CA MET A 35 -6.80 -10.10 4.91
C MET A 35 -6.31 -9.86 3.49
N ARG A 36 -7.23 -9.81 2.51
CA ARG A 36 -6.87 -9.50 1.12
C ARG A 36 -6.20 -8.13 1.00
N ARG A 37 -6.82 -7.09 1.56
CA ARG A 37 -6.26 -5.72 1.54
C ARG A 37 -4.91 -5.64 2.25
N HIS A 38 -4.72 -6.39 3.33
CA HIS A 38 -3.44 -6.40 4.03
C HIS A 38 -2.34 -7.10 3.23
N LEU A 39 -2.66 -8.21 2.56
CA LEU A 39 -1.72 -8.87 1.64
C LEU A 39 -1.34 -7.95 0.49
N ASP A 40 -2.32 -7.31 -0.15
CA ASP A 40 -2.07 -6.35 -1.23
C ASP A 40 -1.14 -5.21 -0.76
N TYR A 41 -1.36 -4.69 0.45
CA TYR A 41 -0.49 -3.67 1.04
C TYR A 41 0.93 -4.18 1.27
N VAL A 42 1.09 -5.38 1.86
CA VAL A 42 2.40 -5.97 2.13
C VAL A 42 3.16 -6.23 0.83
N GLU A 43 2.49 -6.75 -0.19
CA GLU A 43 3.07 -6.97 -1.52
C GLU A 43 3.57 -5.66 -2.14
N VAL A 44 2.73 -4.62 -2.13
CA VAL A 44 3.10 -3.30 -2.65
C VAL A 44 4.27 -2.71 -1.87
N VAL A 45 4.27 -2.75 -0.54
CA VAL A 45 5.36 -2.23 0.28
C VAL A 45 6.65 -3.02 0.08
N GLN A 46 6.57 -4.34 -0.05
CA GLN A 46 7.73 -5.16 -0.36
C GLN A 46 8.30 -4.82 -1.74
N ASP A 47 7.46 -4.55 -2.73
CA ASP A 47 7.95 -4.14 -4.05
C ASP A 47 8.59 -2.75 -4.03
N PHE A 48 8.05 -1.80 -3.26
CA PHE A 48 8.72 -0.52 -3.01
C PHE A 48 10.08 -0.71 -2.31
N SER A 49 10.21 -1.67 -1.39
CA SER A 49 11.49 -1.95 -0.71
C SER A 49 12.56 -2.53 -1.64
N LYS A 50 12.16 -3.11 -2.78
CA LYS A 50 13.06 -3.63 -3.82
C LYS A 50 13.41 -2.57 -4.86
N MET A 51 12.70 -1.44 -4.90
CA MET A 51 13.05 -0.37 -5.83
C MET A 51 14.40 0.24 -5.43
N PRO A 52 15.30 0.49 -6.39
CA PRO A 52 16.55 1.15 -6.09
C PRO A 52 16.28 2.55 -5.51
N PRO A 53 17.19 3.08 -4.68
CA PRO A 53 17.06 4.45 -4.17
C PRO A 53 16.87 5.44 -5.32
N LEU A 54 15.97 6.40 -5.13
CA LEU A 54 15.76 7.51 -6.07
C LEU A 54 17.06 8.31 -6.20
N SER A 55 17.82 7.98 -7.24
CA SER A 55 19.15 8.49 -7.53
C SER A 55 19.33 8.54 -9.04
N LEU A 56 20.12 9.50 -9.53
CA LEU A 56 20.41 9.64 -10.96
C LEU A 56 21.26 8.48 -11.52
N GLU A 57 21.77 7.61 -10.65
CA GLU A 57 22.45 6.37 -11.05
C GLU A 57 21.46 5.30 -11.53
N ASN A 58 20.23 5.31 -10.98
CA ASN A 58 19.21 4.31 -11.25
C ASN A 58 18.01 4.85 -12.06
N TYR A 59 17.90 6.18 -12.20
CA TYR A 59 16.79 6.85 -12.88
C TYR A 59 17.28 8.04 -13.71
N GLU A 60 16.86 8.12 -14.97
CA GLU A 60 17.17 9.25 -15.84
C GLU A 60 16.24 10.44 -15.57
N LEU A 61 16.82 11.62 -15.35
CA LEU A 61 16.07 12.86 -15.24
C LEU A 61 15.85 13.44 -16.64
N HIS A 62 14.66 13.25 -17.20
CA HIS A 62 14.28 13.89 -18.46
C HIS A 62 13.97 15.37 -18.23
N ARG A 63 14.50 16.22 -19.12
CA ARG A 63 14.23 17.65 -19.16
C ARG A 63 12.92 17.91 -19.90
N ASP A 64 12.03 18.70 -19.31
CA ASP A 64 10.80 19.10 -19.99
C ASP A 64 11.11 20.16 -21.05
N ALA A 65 10.36 20.15 -22.16
CA ALA A 65 10.64 21.02 -23.31
C ALA A 65 10.60 22.53 -22.98
N ASP A 66 9.81 22.90 -21.97
CA ASP A 66 9.62 24.29 -21.53
C ASP A 66 10.37 24.61 -20.22
N GLU A 67 11.19 23.68 -19.70
CA GLU A 67 11.92 23.84 -18.43
C GLU A 67 13.15 24.74 -18.62
N SER A 68 13.27 25.78 -17.78
CA SER A 68 14.43 26.66 -17.78
C SER A 68 15.69 25.94 -17.28
N ASP A 69 16.88 26.46 -17.63
CA ASP A 69 18.15 25.87 -17.18
C ASP A 69 18.28 25.91 -15.64
N GLU A 70 17.76 26.97 -14.99
CA GLU A 70 17.76 27.09 -13.52
C GLU A 70 16.84 26.06 -12.85
N ASP A 71 15.63 25.85 -13.40
CA ASP A 71 14.67 24.90 -12.86
C ASP A 71 15.18 23.46 -12.99
N TYR A 72 15.78 23.12 -14.14
CA TYR A 72 16.39 21.80 -14.35
C TYR A 72 17.57 21.58 -13.40
N ALA A 73 18.43 22.59 -13.20
CA ALA A 73 19.56 22.50 -12.27
C ALA A 73 19.09 22.32 -10.82
N PHE A 74 18.06 23.05 -10.39
CA PHE A 74 17.46 22.91 -9.07
C PHE A 74 16.90 21.49 -8.87
N ARG A 75 16.09 20.99 -9.81
CA ARG A 75 15.52 19.65 -9.73
C ARG A 75 16.59 18.56 -9.69
N ARG A 76 17.66 18.71 -10.46
CA ARG A 76 18.81 17.80 -10.46
C ARG A 76 19.54 17.78 -9.11
N SER A 77 19.58 18.90 -8.39
CA SER A 77 20.23 18.98 -7.07
C SER A 77 19.50 18.18 -5.98
N LEU A 78 18.21 17.90 -6.15
CA LEU A 78 17.42 17.09 -5.20
C LEU A 78 17.81 15.60 -5.19
N PHE A 79 18.64 15.18 -6.15
CA PHE A 79 19.11 13.81 -6.30
C PHE A 79 20.62 13.64 -6.02
N GLN A 80 21.27 14.67 -5.46
CA GLN A 80 22.64 14.62 -4.91
C GLN A 80 22.61 14.34 -3.40
#